data_AF-A0A2K2CME2-F1
#
_entry.id   AF-A0A2K2CME2-F1
#
_cell.length_a   1.000
_cell.length_b   1.000
_cell.length_c   1.000
_cell.angle_alpha   90.00
_cell.angle_beta   90.00
_cell.angle_gamma   90.00
#
_symmetry.space_group_name_H-M   'P 1'
#
loop_
_entity.id
_entity.type
_entity.pdbx_description
1 polymer ?
#
loop_
_entity_poly.entity_id
_entity_poly.type
_entity_poly.pdbx_seq_one_letter_code
_entity_poly.pdbx_strand_id
1 'polypeptide(L)'
;MLPVLRFLYLHTRSRRSMEELTQLERGFVFTADGAFPCVTDCTFLDFQTFPCMFPQGTMPTVRSLHFSFLPRQIFSYGFELSMSHLPSIQQVTADIWCHGANAGEVKFAETEFRRAVADHPNLPTRLINRYGIDRCLEKQAL
;
A
#
# COMPACT_ATOMS: atom_id res chain seq x y z
N MET A 1 -0.59 -19.18 13.69
CA MET A 1 -1.90 -18.54 13.92
C MET A 1 -1.79 -17.64 15.13
N LEU A 2 -2.11 -16.35 14.99
CA LEU A 2 -2.08 -15.37 16.10
C LEU A 2 -3.51 -14.91 16.44
N PRO A 3 -4.29 -15.70 17.21
CA PRO A 3 -5.74 -15.54 17.35
C PRO A 3 -6.19 -14.35 18.23
N VAL A 4 -5.25 -13.62 18.83
CA VAL A 4 -5.55 -12.43 19.65
C VAL A 4 -4.94 -11.16 19.07
N LEU A 5 -4.19 -11.26 17.98
CA LEU A 5 -3.54 -10.10 17.38
C LEU A 5 -4.60 -9.22 16.71
N ARG A 6 -4.77 -8.00 17.22
CA ARG A 6 -5.73 -7.00 16.67
C ARG A 6 -5.03 -5.95 15.83
N PHE A 7 -3.80 -5.62 16.21
CA PHE A 7 -2.97 -4.61 15.56
C PHE A 7 -1.75 -5.28 14.95
N LEU A 8 -1.58 -5.13 13.64
CA LEU A 8 -0.36 -5.53 12.94
C LEU A 8 0.32 -4.26 12.43
N TYR A 9 1.46 -3.93 13.02
CA TYR A 9 2.27 -2.79 12.62
C TYR A 9 3.64 -3.29 12.16
N LEU A 10 3.94 -3.11 10.87
CA LEU A 10 5.25 -3.37 10.31
C LEU A 10 5.80 -2.07 9.73
N HIS A 11 7.00 -1.73 10.17
CA HIS A 11 7.73 -0.59 9.65
C HIS A 11 9.17 -1.01 9.35
N THR A 12 9.63 -0.73 8.14
CA THR A 12 11.04 -1.02 7.79
C THR A 12 11.80 0.24 7.44
N ARG A 13 12.94 0.44 8.09
CA ARG A 13 13.87 1.54 7.78
C ARG A 13 14.72 1.30 6.54
N SER A 14 14.30 0.41 5.64
CA SER A 14 15.17 -0.13 4.61
C SER A 14 15.43 0.87 3.49
N ARG A 15 16.56 1.59 3.57
CA ARG A 15 17.21 2.28 2.43
C ARG A 15 17.78 1.29 1.39
N ARG A 16 17.05 0.22 1.06
CA ARG A 16 17.57 -0.72 0.04
C ARG A 16 17.40 -0.13 -1.34
N SER A 17 18.41 -0.33 -2.18
CA SER A 17 18.41 0.13 -3.57
C SER A 17 17.26 -0.52 -4.33
N MET A 18 16.66 0.24 -5.26
CA MET A 18 15.53 -0.21 -6.08
C MET A 18 15.79 -1.56 -6.79
N GLU A 19 17.03 -1.89 -7.10
CA GLU A 19 17.39 -3.11 -7.85
C GLU A 19 17.24 -4.40 -7.03
N GLU A 20 17.27 -4.35 -5.70
CA GLU A 20 17.04 -5.54 -4.86
C GLU A 20 15.56 -5.79 -4.59
N LEU A 21 14.73 -4.76 -4.77
CA LEU A 21 13.30 -4.78 -4.48
C LEU A 21 12.53 -5.51 -5.58
N THR A 22 12.97 -5.39 -6.84
CA THR A 22 12.45 -6.16 -7.99
C THR A 22 12.62 -7.68 -7.84
N GLN A 23 13.54 -8.16 -7.01
CA GLN A 23 13.70 -9.59 -6.73
C GLN A 23 12.88 -10.07 -5.53
N LEU A 24 12.57 -9.20 -4.56
CA LEU A 24 11.80 -9.56 -3.37
C LEU A 24 10.27 -9.58 -3.62
N GLU A 25 9.82 -8.91 -4.67
CA GLU A 25 8.41 -8.76 -5.10
C GLU A 25 7.71 -10.07 -5.48
N ARG A 26 8.45 -11.16 -5.70
CA ARG A 26 7.87 -12.52 -5.92
C ARG A 26 7.87 -13.41 -4.68
N GLY A 27 8.43 -12.95 -3.57
CA GLY A 27 8.73 -13.81 -2.40
C GLY A 27 7.77 -13.69 -1.22
N PHE A 28 7.05 -12.57 -1.07
CA PHE A 28 6.11 -12.37 0.04
C PHE A 28 4.67 -12.57 -0.41
N VAL A 29 4.36 -13.79 -0.82
CA VAL A 29 2.96 -14.24 -0.76
C VAL A 29 2.74 -14.69 0.68
N PHE A 30 1.81 -14.07 1.39
CA PHE A 30 1.34 -14.62 2.67
C PHE A 30 0.61 -15.94 2.36
N THR A 31 1.35 -17.04 2.26
CA THR A 31 0.86 -18.38 1.88
C THR A 31 0.06 -19.08 2.97
N ALA A 32 -0.31 -18.39 4.04
CA ALA A 32 -1.05 -18.96 5.15
C ALA A 32 -2.47 -18.37 5.19
N ASP A 33 -3.43 -19.14 4.67
CA ASP A 33 -4.85 -18.92 4.91
C ASP A 33 -5.08 -18.67 6.41
N GLY A 34 -5.74 -17.56 6.75
CA GLY A 34 -6.07 -17.24 8.12
C GLY A 34 -4.90 -16.89 9.03
N ALA A 35 -3.71 -16.54 8.52
CA ALA A 35 -2.55 -16.17 9.36
C ALA A 35 -2.90 -15.16 10.48
N PHE A 36 -3.79 -14.21 10.16
CA PHE A 36 -4.19 -13.10 11.01
C PHE A 36 -5.73 -13.00 11.12
N PRO A 37 -6.39 -13.95 11.81
CA PRO A 37 -7.85 -14.08 11.76
C PRO A 37 -8.56 -12.95 12.52
N CYS A 38 -7.88 -12.28 13.45
CA CYS A 38 -8.45 -11.29 14.36
C CYS A 38 -7.88 -9.87 14.18
N VAL A 39 -7.02 -9.65 13.18
CA VAL A 39 -6.42 -8.34 12.93
C VAL A 39 -7.49 -7.40 12.38
N THR A 40 -7.72 -6.30 13.10
CA THR A 40 -8.66 -5.24 12.72
C THR A 40 -7.95 -4.03 12.13
N ASP A 41 -6.70 -3.81 12.52
CA ASP A 41 -5.94 -2.62 12.17
C ASP A 41 -4.56 -3.04 11.67
N CYS A 42 -4.25 -2.63 10.45
CA CYS A 42 -3.05 -3.05 9.76
C CYS A 42 -2.29 -1.85 9.22
N THR A 43 -1.00 -1.78 9.51
CA THR A 43 -0.14 -0.65 9.14
C THR A 43 1.19 -1.15 8.61
N PHE A 44 1.51 -0.77 7.37
CA PHE A 44 2.73 -1.13 6.66
C PHE A 44 3.43 0.13 6.15
N LEU A 45 4.37 0.66 6.93
CA LEU A 45 5.06 1.91 6.61
C LEU A 45 6.50 1.67 6.17
N ASP A 46 6.91 2.29 5.08
CA ASP A 46 8.23 2.10 4.46
C ASP A 46 8.54 0.62 4.18
N PHE A 47 7.48 -0.19 4.10
CA PHE A 47 7.48 -1.61 3.86
C PHE A 47 6.83 -1.83 2.51
N GLN A 48 7.53 -2.48 1.59
CA GLN A 48 7.01 -2.70 0.23
C GLN A 48 5.97 -3.80 0.19
N THR A 49 4.81 -3.52 0.78
CA THR A 49 3.65 -4.39 0.74
C THR A 49 2.48 -3.62 0.22
N PHE A 50 1.85 -4.19 -0.79
CA PHE A 50 0.65 -3.66 -1.39
C PHE A 50 -0.55 -4.49 -0.94
N PRO A 51 -1.76 -3.90 -0.90
CA PRO A 51 -2.96 -4.63 -0.54
C PRO A 51 -3.17 -5.89 -1.40
N CYS A 52 -2.78 -5.87 -2.68
CA CYS A 52 -2.91 -7.01 -3.60
C CYS A 52 -2.06 -8.24 -3.23
N MET A 53 -1.06 -8.08 -2.36
CA MET A 53 -0.14 -9.16 -1.96
C MET A 53 -0.72 -10.08 -0.87
N PHE A 54 -1.87 -9.74 -0.29
CA PHE A 54 -2.54 -10.56 0.71
C PHE A 54 -3.56 -11.48 0.02
N PRO A 55 -3.41 -12.81 0.08
CA PRO A 55 -4.45 -13.70 -0.41
C PRO A 55 -5.78 -13.49 0.33
N GLN A 56 -6.88 -13.78 -0.35
CA GLN A 56 -8.20 -13.81 0.26
C GLN A 56 -8.17 -14.71 1.51
N GLY A 57 -8.76 -14.24 2.61
CA GLY A 57 -8.79 -14.97 3.87
C GLY A 57 -7.55 -14.80 4.77
N THR A 58 -6.52 -14.06 4.34
CA THR A 58 -5.35 -13.75 5.19
C THR A 58 -5.73 -12.88 6.39
N MET A 59 -6.53 -11.85 6.16
CA MET A 59 -6.98 -10.85 7.14
C MET A 59 -8.50 -10.59 6.99
N PRO A 60 -9.36 -11.56 7.35
CA PRO A 60 -10.79 -11.47 7.10
C PRO A 60 -11.48 -10.35 7.90
N THR A 61 -10.87 -9.92 9.01
CA THR A 61 -11.46 -8.96 9.96
C THR A 61 -10.86 -7.55 9.87
N VAL A 62 -9.95 -7.28 8.92
CA VAL A 62 -9.29 -5.98 8.81
C VAL A 62 -10.27 -4.89 8.41
N ARG A 63 -10.32 -3.84 9.23
CA ARG A 63 -11.21 -2.67 9.07
C ARG A 63 -10.43 -1.43 8.65
N SER A 64 -9.23 -1.27 9.20
CA SER A 64 -8.34 -0.15 8.90
C SER A 64 -7.05 -0.66 8.26
N LEU A 65 -6.76 -0.18 7.05
CA LEU A 65 -5.52 -0.49 6.33
C LEU A 65 -4.74 0.80 6.06
N HIS A 66 -3.50 0.87 6.54
CA HIS A 66 -2.57 1.96 6.29
C HIS A 66 -1.33 1.41 5.62
N PHE A 67 -0.96 1.96 4.46
CA PHE A 67 0.27 1.56 3.78
C PHE A 67 0.91 2.75 3.06
N SER A 68 2.17 2.60 2.69
CA SER A 68 2.93 3.61 1.97
C SER A 68 3.46 3.10 0.63
N PHE A 69 3.57 3.96 -0.38
CA PHE A 69 4.20 3.63 -1.65
C PHE A 69 4.81 4.86 -2.35
N LEU A 70 5.67 4.61 -3.33
CA LEU A 70 6.21 5.61 -4.25
C LEU A 70 5.40 5.65 -5.55
N PRO A 71 5.15 6.82 -6.15
CA PRO A 71 4.45 6.93 -7.42
C PRO A 71 5.00 6.05 -8.54
N ARG A 72 6.33 5.92 -8.62
CA ARG A 72 7.02 5.08 -9.62
C ARG A 72 6.69 3.59 -9.51
N GLN A 73 6.31 3.11 -8.33
CA GLN A 73 5.88 1.72 -8.16
C GLN A 73 4.59 1.45 -8.94
N ILE A 74 3.67 2.42 -8.95
CA ILE A 74 2.42 2.28 -9.70
C ILE A 74 2.64 2.63 -11.17
N PHE A 75 3.32 3.75 -11.44
CA PHE A 75 3.46 4.29 -12.79
C PHE A 75 4.45 3.50 -13.68
N SER A 76 5.61 3.11 -13.14
CA SER A 76 6.69 2.47 -13.91
C SER A 76 6.71 0.95 -13.75
N TYR A 77 6.41 0.44 -12.55
CA TYR A 77 6.49 -0.99 -12.26
C TYR A 77 5.14 -1.71 -12.31
N GLY A 78 4.03 -0.97 -12.39
CA GLY A 78 2.69 -1.55 -12.56
C GLY A 78 2.16 -2.27 -11.32
N PHE A 79 2.57 -1.85 -10.12
CA PHE A 79 2.01 -2.40 -8.88
C PHE A 79 0.51 -2.11 -8.76
N GLU A 80 -0.25 -3.16 -8.46
CA GLU A 80 -1.69 -3.04 -8.21
C GLU A 80 -2.00 -2.60 -6.79
N LEU A 81 -3.04 -1.79 -6.64
CA LEU A 81 -3.54 -1.31 -5.35
C LEU A 81 -4.87 -1.97 -4.95
N SER A 82 -5.28 -3.02 -5.66
CA SER A 82 -6.54 -3.72 -5.43
C SER A 82 -6.60 -4.31 -4.02
N MET A 83 -7.73 -4.09 -3.37
CA MET A 83 -8.01 -4.56 -2.02
C MET A 83 -9.41 -5.18 -1.89
N SER A 84 -10.08 -5.45 -3.01
CA SER A 84 -11.45 -5.98 -3.05
C SER A 84 -11.63 -7.35 -2.38
N HIS A 85 -10.53 -8.09 -2.21
CA HIS A 85 -10.50 -9.39 -1.54
C HIS A 85 -10.49 -9.28 0.00
N LEU A 86 -10.36 -8.07 0.57
CA LEU A 86 -10.38 -7.83 2.03
C LEU A 86 -11.79 -7.40 2.46
N PRO A 87 -12.62 -8.33 2.99
CA PRO A 87 -14.07 -8.14 3.03
C PRO A 87 -14.56 -7.15 4.10
N SER A 88 -13.72 -6.80 5.08
CA SER A 88 -14.13 -6.01 6.25
C SER A 88 -13.63 -4.56 6.22
N ILE A 89 -12.96 -4.12 5.14
CA ILE A 89 -12.35 -2.79 5.09
C ILE A 89 -13.42 -1.70 5.23
N GLN A 90 -13.14 -0.73 6.10
CA GLN A 90 -13.95 0.47 6.36
C GLN A 90 -13.15 1.75 6.13
N GLN A 91 -11.82 1.70 6.34
CA GLN A 91 -10.93 2.83 6.14
C GLN A 91 -9.61 2.39 5.49
N VAL A 92 -9.12 3.20 4.56
CA VAL A 92 -7.82 3.01 3.90
C VAL A 92 -7.04 4.31 3.89
N THR A 93 -5.80 4.27 4.37
CA THR A 93 -4.87 5.39 4.36
C THR A 93 -3.68 5.05 3.48
N ALA A 94 -3.34 5.94 2.53
CA ALA A 94 -2.17 5.83 1.69
C ALA A 94 -1.19 6.97 1.95
N ASP A 95 0.05 6.62 2.25
CA ASP A 95 1.17 7.53 2.38
C ASP A 95 2.00 7.51 1.08
N ILE A 96 1.92 8.59 0.31
CA ILE A 96 2.53 8.69 -1.03
C ILE A 96 3.83 9.49 -0.94
N TRP A 97 4.95 8.77 -1.11
CA TRP A 97 6.30 9.33 -1.07
C TRP A 97 6.69 9.89 -2.44
N CYS A 98 6.51 11.20 -2.62
CA CYS A 98 6.65 11.88 -3.91
C CYS A 98 8.12 12.19 -4.29
N HIS A 99 9.09 11.80 -3.46
CA HIS A 99 10.49 12.12 -3.67
C HIS A 99 11.01 11.62 -5.03
N GLY A 100 11.51 12.55 -5.85
CA GLY A 100 12.04 12.24 -7.17
C GLY A 100 10.99 11.87 -8.21
N ALA A 101 9.70 11.90 -7.86
CA ALA A 101 8.60 11.74 -8.81
C ALA A 101 8.22 13.08 -9.45
N ASN A 102 7.77 13.06 -10.70
CA ASN A 102 7.17 14.23 -11.34
C ASN A 102 5.67 14.33 -11.02
N ALA A 103 5.06 15.49 -11.28
CA ALA A 103 3.65 15.73 -10.99
C ALA A 103 2.69 14.76 -11.71
N GLY A 104 3.06 14.30 -12.91
CA GLY A 104 2.29 13.31 -13.67
C GLY A 104 2.29 11.94 -13.01
N GLU A 105 3.45 11.47 -12.56
CA GLU A 105 3.60 10.21 -11.81
C GLU A 105 2.77 10.23 -10.52
N VAL A 106 2.86 11.32 -9.74
CA VAL A 106 2.09 11.49 -8.50
C VAL A 106 0.58 11.46 -8.80
N LYS A 107 0.13 12.22 -9.80
CA LYS A 107 -1.27 12.27 -10.19
C LYS A 107 -1.79 10.91 -10.67
N PHE A 108 -0.99 10.18 -11.44
CA PHE A 108 -1.33 8.84 -11.90
C PHE A 108 -1.52 7.89 -10.73
N ALA A 109 -0.53 7.82 -9.83
CA ALA A 109 -0.56 6.89 -8.71
C ALA A 109 -1.72 7.16 -7.74
N GLU A 110 -2.05 8.43 -7.49
CA GLU A 110 -3.26 8.75 -6.73
C GLU A 110 -4.56 8.41 -7.45
N THR A 111 -4.60 8.55 -8.77
CA THR A 111 -5.78 8.18 -9.55
C THR A 111 -6.04 6.68 -9.44
N GLU A 112 -4.99 5.87 -9.59
CA GLU A 112 -5.08 4.43 -9.40
C GLU A 112 -5.48 4.05 -7.97
N PHE A 113 -4.94 4.73 -6.96
CA PHE A 113 -5.37 4.50 -5.57
C PHE A 113 -6.85 4.85 -5.36
N ARG A 114 -7.30 5.99 -5.89
CA ARG A 114 -8.72 6.39 -5.80
C ARG A 114 -9.63 5.38 -6.50
N ARG A 115 -9.20 4.87 -7.65
CA ARG A 115 -9.92 3.84 -8.41
C ARG A 115 -10.03 2.55 -7.60
N ALA A 116 -8.92 2.05 -7.05
CA ALA A 116 -8.94 0.86 -6.21
C ALA A 116 -9.86 0.98 -4.98
N VAL A 117 -9.96 2.17 -4.39
CA VAL A 117 -10.95 2.43 -3.32
C VAL A 117 -12.39 2.46 -3.86
N ALA A 118 -12.64 3.11 -4.99
CA ALA A 118 -13.97 3.21 -5.58
C ALA A 118 -14.49 1.85 -6.06
N ASP A 119 -13.61 0.96 -6.50
CA ASP A 119 -13.94 -0.39 -6.95
C ASP A 119 -14.15 -1.36 -5.77
N HIS A 120 -13.88 -0.94 -4.53
CA HIS A 120 -14.04 -1.79 -3.35
C HIS A 120 -15.52 -1.93 -2.94
N PRO A 121 -16.04 -3.15 -2.67
CA PRO A 121 -17.46 -3.38 -2.36
C PRO A 121 -18.00 -2.54 -1.18
N ASN A 122 -17.18 -2.31 -0.16
CA ASN A 122 -17.57 -1.54 1.03
C ASN A 122 -17.40 -0.02 0.88
N LEU A 123 -16.88 0.48 -0.25
CA LEU A 123 -16.60 1.90 -0.50
C LEU A 123 -15.94 2.60 0.71
N PRO A 124 -14.75 2.16 1.14
CA PRO A 124 -14.18 2.59 2.40
C PRO A 124 -13.78 4.07 2.39
N THR A 125 -13.72 4.65 3.59
CA THR A 125 -13.19 6.00 3.79
C THR A 125 -11.74 6.05 3.35
N ARG A 126 -11.39 7.00 2.48
CA ARG A 126 -10.04 7.16 1.93
C ARG A 126 -9.34 8.36 2.52
N LEU A 127 -8.11 8.15 2.98
CA LEU A 127 -7.18 9.19 3.40
C LEU A 127 -5.91 9.11 2.56
N ILE A 128 -5.39 10.27 2.13
CA ILE A 128 -4.14 10.36 1.36
C ILE A 128 -3.23 11.36 2.05
N ASN A 129 -2.04 10.92 2.40
CA ASN A 129 -0.96 11.77 2.87
C ASN A 129 0.12 11.83 1.79
N ARG A 130 0.64 13.03 1.52
CA ARG A 130 1.71 13.23 0.54
C ARG A 130 2.95 13.71 1.26
N TYR A 131 4.09 13.12 0.94
CA TYR A 131 5.38 13.48 1.53
C TYR A 131 6.40 13.82 0.45
N GLY A 132 7.28 14.79 0.71
CA GLY A 132 8.37 15.15 -0.21
C GLY A 132 7.93 15.89 -1.48
N ILE A 133 6.78 16.58 -1.45
CA ILE A 133 6.22 17.34 -2.58
C ILE A 133 7.19 18.41 -3.09
N ASP A 134 7.96 19.02 -2.19
CA ASP A 134 8.83 20.16 -2.51
C ASP A 134 9.87 19.82 -3.62
N ARG A 135 10.26 18.55 -3.75
CA ARG A 135 11.21 18.07 -4.78
C ARG A 135 10.56 17.65 -6.10
N CYS A 136 9.23 17.65 -6.19
CA CYS A 136 8.51 17.37 -7.45
C CYS A 136 8.52 18.57 -8.40
N LEU A 137 8.61 19.78 -7.86
CA LEU A 137 8.54 21.04 -8.62
C LEU A 137 9.92 21.48 -9.16
N GLU A 138 11.01 21.05 -8.52
CA GLU A 138 12.37 21.45 -8.93
C GLU A 138 12.81 20.84 -10.26
N LYS A 139 12.21 19.73 -10.72
CA LYS A 139 12.58 19.08 -11.99
C LYS A 139 11.89 19.66 -13.24
N GLN A 140 11.09 20.72 -13.10
CA GLN A 140 10.46 21.40 -14.25
C GLN A 140 11.22 22.65 -14.71
N ALA A 141 12.32 23.01 -14.07
CA ALA A 141 13.16 24.15 -14.43
C ALA A 141 14.58 23.70 -14.81
N LEU A 142 14.71 23.03 -15.96
CA LEU A 142 15.97 22.86 -16.70
C LEU A 142 15.66 22.43 -18.14
#